data_AF-K8MRA4-F1
#
_entry.id   AF-K8MRA4-F1
#
_cell.length_a   1.000
_cell.length_b   1.000
_cell.length_c   1.000
_cell.angle_alpha   90.00
_cell.angle_beta   90.00
_cell.angle_gamma   90.00
#
_symmetry.space_group_name_H-M   'P 1'
#
loop_
_entity.id
_entity.type
_entity.pdbx_description
1 polymer ?
#
loop_
_entity_poly.entity_id
_entity_poly.type
_entity_poly.pdbx_seq_one_letter_code
_entity_poly.pdbx_strand_id
1 'polypeptide(L)' 'MLETIQDFFDLKENVVRHVGDIFEVDDDRKNELMKKLPDFVKEYDLVASDNLNEDVVVEDE' A
#
# COMPACT_ATOMS: atom_id res chain seq x y z
N MET A 1 4.98 -0.13 -8.27
CA MET A 1 4.98 -0.28 -6.79
C MET A 1 3.57 -0.60 -6.33
N LEU A 2 3.44 -1.17 -5.14
CA LEU A 2 2.17 -1.41 -4.48
C LEU A 2 2.12 -0.62 -3.17
N GLU A 3 0.93 -0.16 -2.81
CA GLU A 3 0.63 0.39 -1.48
C GLU A 3 -0.30 -0.59 -0.75
N THR A 4 0.04 -0.89 0.49
CA THR A 4 -0.81 -1.66 1.40
C THR A 4 -1.96 -0.79 1.89
N ILE A 5 -3.20 -1.25 1.74
CA ILE A 5 -4.42 -0.56 2.21
C ILE A 5 -5.08 -1.25 3.41
N GLN A 6 -4.61 -2.44 3.79
CA GLN A 6 -5.02 -3.15 5.00
C GLN A 6 -3.85 -3.99 5.53
N ASP A 7 -3.66 -4.04 6.85
CA ASP A 7 -2.60 -4.85 7.47
C ASP A 7 -2.70 -6.33 7.09
N PHE A 8 -1.60 -6.93 6.65
CA PHE A 8 -1.52 -8.36 6.40
C PHE A 8 -0.12 -8.92 6.61
N PHE A 9 -0.03 -10.23 6.82
CA PHE A 9 1.25 -10.94 6.85
C PHE A 9 1.57 -11.47 5.45
N ASP A 10 2.64 -10.96 4.85
CA ASP A 10 3.17 -11.49 3.62
C ASP A 10 3.97 -12.77 3.92
N LEU A 11 3.32 -13.91 3.73
CA LEU A 11 3.90 -15.23 3.94
C LEU A 11 5.10 -15.55 3.03
N LYS A 12 5.18 -14.97 1.82
CA LYS A 12 6.30 -15.26 0.90
C LYS A 12 7.55 -14.51 1.31
N GLU A 13 7.38 -13.26 1.72
CA GLU A 13 8.46 -12.37 2.14
C GLU A 13 8.77 -12.50 3.65
N ASN A 14 7.91 -13.18 4.40
CA ASN A 14 7.97 -13.34 5.86
C ASN A 14 8.02 -11.99 6.60
N VAL A 15 7.18 -11.05 6.17
CA VAL A 15 7.07 -9.69 6.75
C VAL A 15 5.61 -9.33 7.02
N VAL A 16 5.38 -8.51 8.04
CA VAL A 16 4.08 -7.85 8.24
C VAL A 16 4.08 -6.57 7.42
N ARG A 17 3.04 -6.36 6.62
CA ARG A 17 2.77 -5.12 5.89
C ARG A 17 1.69 -4.35 6.62
N HIS A 18 1.92 -3.05 6.80
CA HIS A 18 0.98 -2.13 7.43
C HIS A 18 0.35 -1.19 6.41
N VAL A 19 -0.85 -0.68 6.72
CA VAL A 19 -1.52 0.35 5.91
C VAL A 19 -0.56 1.52 5.63
N GLY A 20 -0.45 1.91 4.37
CA GLY A 20 0.44 2.97 3.88
C GLY A 20 1.83 2.49 3.48
N ASP A 21 2.20 1.23 3.74
CA ASP A 21 3.47 0.68 3.27
C ASP A 21 3.52 0.66 1.74
N ILE A 22 4.53 1.30 1.17
CA ILE A 22 4.81 1.27 -0.26
C ILE A 22 5.99 0.35 -0.52
N PHE A 23 5.86 -0.54 -1.49
CA PHE A 23 6.88 -1.52 -1.79
C PHE A 23 6.98 -1.88 -3.27
N GLU A 24 8.21 -2.22 -3.66
CA GLU A 24 8.52 -2.69 -5.00
C GLU A 24 8.41 -4.22 -5.06
N VAL A 25 7.82 -4.70 -6.15
CA VAL A 25 7.67 -6.11 -6.49
C VAL A 25 7.79 -6.25 -8.00
N ASP A 26 8.18 -7.43 -8.47
CA ASP A 26 8.12 -7.78 -9.89
C ASP A 26 6.67 -7.88 -10.41
N ASP A 27 6.52 -7.95 -11.73
CA ASP A 27 5.21 -7.97 -12.38
C ASP A 27 4.39 -9.23 -12.06
N ASP A 28 5.05 -10.38 -11.89
CA ASP A 28 4.38 -11.64 -11.55
C ASP A 28 3.78 -11.57 -10.15
N ARG A 29 4.54 -11.05 -9.19
CA ARG A 29 4.15 -10.85 -7.80
C ARG A 29 3.10 -9.76 -7.67
N LYS A 30 3.23 -8.66 -8.42
CA LYS A 30 2.22 -7.60 -8.50
C LYS A 30 0.87 -8.17 -8.93
N ASN A 31 0.84 -8.91 -10.02
CA ASN A 31 -0.38 -9.54 -10.54
C ASN A 31 -0.96 -10.56 -9.56
N GLU A 32 -0.12 -11.33 -8.88
CA GLU A 32 -0.58 -12.27 -7.85
C GLU A 32 -1.27 -11.55 -6.69
N LEU A 33 -0.64 -10.52 -6.13
CA LEU A 33 -1.17 -9.76 -5.00
C LEU A 33 -2.45 -9.02 -5.39
N MET A 34 -2.47 -8.35 -6.53
CA MET A 34 -3.66 -7.71 -7.10
C MET A 34 -4.85 -8.66 -7.25
N LYS A 35 -4.58 -9.90 -7.68
CA LYS A 35 -5.62 -10.90 -7.93
C LYS A 35 -6.11 -11.58 -6.65
N LYS A 36 -5.21 -11.89 -5.72
CA LYS A 36 -5.53 -12.67 -4.51
C LYS A 36 -5.95 -11.80 -3.34
N LEU A 37 -5.41 -10.59 -3.26
CA LEU A 37 -5.58 -9.65 -2.16
C LEU A 37 -6.03 -8.26 -2.67
N PRO A 38 -7.09 -8.18 -3.48
CA PRO A 38 -7.55 -6.91 -4.08
C PRO A 38 -7.97 -5.87 -3.02
N ASP A 39 -8.37 -6.32 -1.83
CA ASP A 39 -8.78 -5.44 -0.72
C ASP A 39 -7.63 -5.08 0.23
N PHE A 40 -6.42 -5.61 0.03
CA PHE A 40 -5.26 -5.34 0.89
C PHE A 40 -4.16 -4.55 0.20
N VAL A 41 -4.11 -4.54 -1.13
CA VAL A 41 -3.09 -3.79 -1.89
C VAL A 41 -3.72 -3.02 -3.06
N LYS A 42 -3.13 -1.88 -3.41
CA LYS A 42 -3.47 -1.13 -4.62
C LYS A 42 -2.20 -0.69 -5.37
N GLU A 43 -2.37 -0.28 -6.63
CA GLU A 43 -1.25 0.25 -7.41
C GLU A 43 -0.87 1.61 -6.83
N TYR A 44 0.42 1.75 -6.52
CA TYR A 44 0.95 3.04 -6.10
C TYR A 44 1.46 3.79 -7.33
N ASP A 45 0.66 4.74 -7.80
CA ASP A 45 1.04 5.68 -8.85
C ASP A 45 1.65 6.94 -8.23
N LEU A 46 2.94 7.14 -8.47
CA LEU A 46 3.70 8.35 -8.09
C LEU A 46 3.09 9.64 -8.66
N VAL A 47 2.23 9.55 -9.67
CA VAL A 47 1.58 10.70 -10.32
C VAL A 47 0.38 11.20 -9.50
N ALA A 48 -0.19 10.36 -8.63
CA ALA A 48 -1.36 10.70 -7.80
C ALA A 48 -0.98 11.18 -6.39
N SER A 49 0.28 11.02 -5.96
CA SER A 49 0.73 11.34 -4.61
C SER A 49 0.92 12.84 -4.30
N ASP A 50 0.77 13.73 -5.29
CA ASP A 50 0.78 15.19 -5.05
C ASP A 50 -0.54 15.72 -4.43
N ASN A 51 -1.56 14.88 -4.18
CA ASN A 51 -2.87 15.34 -3.70
C ASN A 51 -3.38 14.70 -2.38
N LEU A 52 -2.53 14.07 -1.56
CA LEU A 52 -2.98 13.43 -0.31
C LEU A 52 -2.20 13.82 0.96
N ASN A 53 -1.60 15.01 0.97
CA ASN A 53 -0.99 15.58 2.17
C ASN A 53 -1.60 16.94 2.53
N GLU A 54 -2.90 17.03 2.82
CA GLU A 54 -3.43 18.14 3.62
C GLU A 54 -4.78 17.76 4.27
N ASP A 55 -4.77 16.87 5.26
CA ASP A 55 -5.80 16.86 6.31
C ASP A 55 -5.32 16.04 7.53
N VAL A 56 -4.42 16.64 8.31
CA VAL A 56 -4.30 16.31 9.73
C VAL A 56 -4.54 17.61 10.48
N VAL A 57 -5.82 17.92 10.66
CA VAL A 57 -6.30 18.85 11.68
C VAL A 57 -5.81 18.33 13.04
N VAL A 58 -4.87 19.04 13.63
CA VAL A 58 -4.68 19.09 15.09
C VAL A 58 -5.09 20.49 15.52
N GLU A 59 -6.37 20.63 15.88
CA GLU A 59 -6.82 21.73 16.72
C GLU A 59 -6.28 21.50 18.14
N ASP A 60 -5.46 22.43 18.63
CA ASP A 60 -5.28 22.69 20.05
C ASP A 60 -4.84 24.16 20.21
N GLU A 61 -5.81 25.04 20.53
CA GLU A 61 -5.76 26.04 21.61
C GLU A 61 -7.10 26.79 21.76
#